data_AF-A0A2U3C3R3-F1
#
_entry.id   AF-A0A2U3C3R3-F1
#
_cell.length_a   1.000
_cell.length_b   1.000
_cell.length_c   1.000
_cell.angle_alpha   90.00
_cell.angle_beta   90.00
_cell.angle_gamma   90.00
#
_symmetry.space_group_name_H-M   'P 1'
#
loop_
_entity.id
_entity.type
_entity.pdbx_description
1 polymer ?
#
loop_
_entity_poly.entity_id
_entity_poly.type
_entity_poly.pdbx_seq_one_letter_code
_entity_poly.pdbx_strand_id
1 'polypeptide(L)' 'MFRRGEPVPFAFVAEADSFRSNVEPPPRQRPSRSQIAGRIFATVTVVAGLVGAVILGTPALNAQHSAGSAPQQADVAHHH' A
#
# COMPACT_ATOMS: atom_id res chain seq x y z
N MET A 1 58.38 -14.37 25.07
CA MET A 1 59.03 -13.06 24.87
C MET A 1 57.92 -12.04 24.63
N PHE A 2 57.54 -11.28 25.65
CA PHE A 2 56.47 -10.27 25.56
C PHE A 2 56.99 -9.04 24.82
N ARG A 3 56.56 -8.82 23.57
CA ARG A 3 56.75 -7.53 22.89
C ARG A 3 55.66 -6.60 23.40
N ARG A 4 56.10 -5.48 24.00
CA ARG A 4 55.25 -4.37 24.45
C ARG A 4 54.50 -3.81 23.24
N GLY A 5 53.18 -4.01 23.21
CA GLY A 5 52.31 -3.26 22.30
C GLY A 5 52.14 -1.85 22.85
N GLU A 6 52.45 -0.85 22.04
CA GLU A 6 52.20 0.56 22.36
C GLU A 6 50.69 0.80 22.54
N PRO A 7 50.27 1.52 23.60
CA PRO A 7 48.89 1.95 23.74
C PRO A 7 48.60 3.05 22.70
N VAL A 8 47.97 2.69 21.59
CA VAL A 8 47.52 3.65 20.59
C VAL A 8 46.27 4.40 21.11
N PRO A 9 46.24 5.76 21.05
CA PRO A 9 45.26 6.57 21.79
C PRO A 9 43.80 6.54 21.28
N PHE A 10 43.48 5.78 20.23
CA PHE A 10 42.14 5.76 19.63
C PHE A 10 41.65 4.36 19.24
N ALA A 11 41.99 3.32 20.01
CA ALA A 11 41.38 1.99 19.85
C ALA A 11 39.88 1.99 20.26
N PHE A 12 39.06 2.86 19.65
CA PHE A 12 37.60 2.96 19.76
C PHE A 12 36.86 1.88 18.96
N VAL A 13 37.56 0.90 18.39
CA VAL A 13 36.93 -0.22 17.68
C VAL A 13 36.56 -1.34 18.65
N ALA A 14 37.19 -1.43 19.83
CA ALA A 14 36.90 -2.47 20.83
C ALA A 14 35.76 -2.12 21.80
N GLU A 15 35.41 -0.83 21.94
CA GLU A 15 34.29 -0.40 22.80
C GLU A 15 32.95 -0.38 22.03
N ALA A 16 32.98 -0.32 20.69
CA ALA A 16 31.74 -0.34 19.89
C ALA A 16 30.98 -1.67 20.00
N ASP A 17 31.66 -2.77 20.31
CA ASP A 17 31.04 -4.07 20.58
C ASP A 17 30.51 -4.19 22.03
N SER A 18 31.05 -3.42 23.00
CA SER A 18 30.54 -3.38 24.38
C SER A 18 29.27 -2.52 24.50
N PHE A 19 29.04 -1.60 23.55
CA PHE A 19 27.82 -0.80 23.41
C PHE A 19 26.72 -1.43 22.54
N ARG A 20 26.87 -2.67 22.09
CA ARG A 20 25.68 -3.46 21.74
C ARG A 20 25.05 -3.92 23.02
N SER A 21 24.37 -2.99 23.69
CA SER A 21 23.43 -3.30 24.75
C SER A 21 22.61 -4.49 24.25
N ASN A 22 22.69 -5.59 24.98
CA ASN A 22 21.89 -6.78 24.76
C ASN A 22 20.41 -6.48 25.06
N VAL A 23 19.85 -5.52 24.33
CA VAL A 23 18.43 -5.25 24.24
C VAL A 23 17.96 -6.30 23.25
N GLU A 24 17.66 -7.48 23.77
CA GLU A 24 16.85 -8.44 23.06
C GLU A 24 15.62 -7.67 22.56
N PRO A 25 15.39 -7.58 21.23
CA PRO A 25 14.26 -6.83 20.72
C PRO A 25 13.01 -7.29 21.44
N PRO A 26 12.18 -6.38 22.00
CA PRO A 26 10.98 -6.77 22.72
C PRO A 26 10.20 -7.77 21.87
N PRO A 27 9.73 -8.90 22.45
CA PRO A 27 9.04 -9.92 21.69
C PRO A 27 7.89 -9.26 20.95
N ARG A 28 7.80 -9.53 19.64
CA ARG A 28 6.75 -8.96 18.78
C ARG A 28 5.40 -9.28 19.41
N GLN A 29 4.70 -8.24 19.86
CA GLN A 29 3.37 -8.41 20.44
C GLN A 29 2.44 -8.95 19.36
N ARG A 30 1.70 -10.01 19.71
CA ARG A 30 0.67 -10.54 18.83
C ARG A 30 -0.42 -9.49 18.67
N PRO A 31 -0.95 -9.30 17.45
CA PRO A 31 -1.99 -8.32 17.24
C PRO A 31 -3.21 -8.67 18.09
N SER A 32 -3.79 -7.65 18.73
CA SER A 32 -5.01 -7.82 19.50
C SER A 32 -6.17 -8.17 18.56
N ARG A 33 -7.24 -8.75 19.11
CA ARG A 33 -8.47 -9.04 18.34
C ARG A 33 -9.04 -7.78 17.67
N SER A 34 -8.94 -6.62 18.33
CA SER A 34 -9.40 -5.34 17.79
C SER A 34 -8.54 -4.86 16.61
N GLN A 35 -7.22 -5.07 16.65
CA GLN A 35 -6.34 -4.74 15.52
C GLN A 35 -6.64 -5.61 14.29
N ILE A 36 -6.92 -6.90 14.50
CA ILE A 36 -7.30 -7.81 13.42
C ILE A 36 -8.65 -7.38 12.83
N ALA A 37 -9.65 -7.16 13.68
CA ALA A 37 -10.97 -6.72 13.25
C ALA A 37 -10.89 -5.40 12.45
N GLY A 38 -10.13 -4.42 12.93
CA GLY A 38 -9.94 -3.14 12.22
C GLY A 38 -9.34 -3.32 10.82
N ARG A 39 -8.31 -4.18 10.70
CA ARG A 39 -7.67 -4.46 9.39
C ARG A 39 -8.64 -5.17 8.43
N ILE A 40 -9.46 -6.09 8.94
CA ILE A 40 -10.49 -6.76 8.15
C ILE A 40 -11.55 -5.76 7.69
N PHE A 41 -12.11 -4.95 8.58
CA PHE A 41 -13.11 -3.95 8.22
C PHE A 41 -12.59 -2.97 7.18
N ALA A 42 -11.39 -2.42 7.37
CA ALA A 42 -10.78 -1.53 6.40
C ALA A 42 -10.65 -2.17 5.01
N THR A 43 -10.17 -3.42 4.96
CA THR A 43 -10.01 -4.15 3.70
C THR A 43 -11.36 -4.42 3.03
N VAL A 44 -12.36 -4.86 3.80
CA VAL A 44 -13.71 -5.14 3.29
C VAL A 44 -14.39 -3.87 2.77
N THR A 45 -14.27 -2.74 3.46
CA THR A 45 -14.84 -1.46 3.02
C THR A 45 -14.24 -1.00 1.70
N VAL A 46 -12.92 -1.09 1.54
CA VAL A 46 -12.24 -0.73 0.28
C VAL A 46 -12.73 -1.61 -0.87
N VAL A 47 -12.77 -2.93 -0.67
CA VAL A 47 -13.25 -3.88 -1.70
C VAL A 47 -14.72 -3.61 -2.06
N ALA A 48 -15.58 -3.39 -1.08
CA ALA A 48 -17.00 -3.07 -1.32
C ALA A 48 -17.16 -1.77 -2.12
N GLY A 49 -16.37 -0.73 -1.82
CA GLY A 49 -16.37 0.51 -2.58
C GLY A 49 -15.93 0.32 -4.04
N LEU A 50 -14.87 -0.48 -4.27
CA LEU A 50 -14.41 -0.81 -5.62
C LEU A 50 -15.47 -1.59 -6.41
N VAL A 51 -16.08 -2.61 -5.79
CA VAL A 51 -17.17 -3.38 -6.42
C VAL A 51 -18.35 -2.47 -6.75
N GLY A 52 -18.75 -1.59 -5.83
CA GLY A 52 -19.81 -0.60 -6.07
C GLY A 52 -19.48 0.33 -7.24
N ALA A 53 -18.23 0.81 -7.33
CA ALA A 53 -17.77 1.65 -8.43
C ALA A 53 -17.80 0.91 -9.77
N VAL A 54 -17.48 -0.38 -9.82
CA VAL A 54 -17.58 -1.19 -11.05
C VAL A 54 -19.04 -1.39 -11.46
N ILE A 55 -19.91 -1.73 -10.51
CA ILE A 55 -21.34 -1.94 -10.78
C ILE A 55 -22.00 -0.65 -11.30
N LEU A 56 -21.66 0.52 -10.73
CA LEU A 56 -22.20 1.81 -11.20
C LEU A 56 -21.47 2.37 -12.43
N GLY A 57 -20.17 2.10 -12.59
CA GLY A 57 -19.37 2.66 -13.68
C GLY A 57 -19.54 1.93 -15.02
N THR A 58 -19.77 0.61 -14.99
CA THR A 58 -20.00 -0.19 -16.20
C THR A 58 -21.20 0.28 -17.05
N PRO A 59 -22.41 0.55 -16.50
CA PRO A 59 -23.50 1.10 -17.31
C PRO A 59 -23.20 2.49 -17.85
N ALA A 60 -22.41 3.31 -17.14
CA ALA A 60 -22.01 4.64 -17.63
C ALA A 60 -21.09 4.54 -18.87
N LEU A 61 -20.14 3.58 -18.87
CA LEU A 61 -19.27 3.31 -20.02
C LEU A 61 -20.04 2.73 -21.22
N ASN A 62 -21.04 1.87 -20.96
CA ASN A 62 -21.90 1.31 -22.00
C ASN A 62 -22.85 2.37 -22.60
N ALA A 63 -23.40 3.27 -21.78
CA ALA A 63 -24.25 4.35 -22.26
C ALA A 63 -23.51 5.29 -23.22
N GLN A 64 -22.23 5.58 -22.95
CA GLN A 64 -21.39 6.37 -23.86
C GLN A 64 -21.10 5.65 -25.18
N HIS A 65 -20.89 4.33 -25.17
CA HIS A 65 -20.73 3.54 -26.40
C HIS A 65 -22.01 3.50 -27.26
N SER A 66 -23.18 3.42 -26.63
CA SER A 66 -24.47 3.49 -27.33
C SER A 66 -24.72 4.88 -27.92
N ALA A 67 -24.33 5.96 -27.23
CA ALA A 67 -24.45 7.33 -27.73
C ALA A 67 -23.51 7.62 -28.93
N GLY A 68 -22.32 7.00 -28.98
CA GLY A 68 -21.42 7.09 -30.13
C GLY A 68 -21.81 6.24 -31.34
N SER A 69 -22.73 5.28 -31.15
CA SER A 69 -23.23 4.37 -32.21
C SER A 69 -24.64 4.71 -32.68
N ALA A 70 -25.27 5.76 -32.14
CA ALA A 70 -26.53 6.26 -32.66
C ALA A 70 -26.27 6.77 -34.10
N PRO A 71 -26.98 6.25 -35.12
CA PRO A 71 -26.84 6.81 -36.46
C PRO A 71 -27.23 8.28 -36.39
N GLN A 72 -26.33 9.17 -36.82
CA GLN A 72 -26.68 10.56 -37.11
C GLN A 72 -27.84 10.51 -38.12
N GLN A 73 -29.07 10.64 -37.61
CA GLN A 73 -30.23 10.94 -38.43
C GLN A 73 -29.98 12.33 -38.99
N ALA A 74 -29.35 12.35 -40.17
CA ALA A 74 -29.38 13.50 -41.04
C ALA A 74 -30.87 13.78 -41.29
N ASP A 75 -31.31 14.92 -40.78
CA ASP A 75 -32.60 15.51 -41.09
C ASP A 75 -32.63 15.80 -42.59
N VAL A 76 -33.00 14.78 -43.37
CA VAL A 76 -33.31 14.97 -44.78
C VAL A 76 -34.71 15.52 -44.80
N ALA A 77 -34.79 16.85 -44.72
CA ALA A 77 -35.89 17.63 -45.24
C ALA A 77 -36.17 17.17 -46.68
N HIS A 78 -37.03 16.16 -46.81
CA HIS A 78 -37.57 15.73 -48.09
C HIS A 78 -38.65 16.74 -48.45
N HIS A 79 -38.20 17.77 -49.17
CA HIS A 79 -38.96 18.46 -50.19
C HIS A 79 -39.95 17.52 -50.87
N HIS A 80 -41.25 17.74 -50.70
CA HIS A 80 -42.25 17.67 -51.76
C HIS A 80 -43.57 18.30 -51.33
#